data_AF-A0A4S1FX25-F1
#
_entry.id   AF-A0A4S1FX25-F1
#
_cell.length_a   1.000
_cell.length_b   1.000
_cell.length_c   1.000
_cell.angle_alpha   90.00
_cell.angle_beta   90.00
_cell.angle_gamma   90.00
#
_symmetry.space_group_name_H-M   'P 1'
#
loop_
_entity.id
_entity.type
_entity.pdbx_description
1 polymer ?
#
loop_
_entity_poly.entity_id
_entity_poly.type
_entity_poly.pdbx_seq_one_letter_code
_entity_poly.pdbx_strand_id
1 'polypeptide(L)'
;GELVLDGPTLADIFLGKITNWNDAAIKKLNPKIKLPDQAIAVVHRSDGSGTTFNFTYYLGDVSADWKSKVGVDKAVEWPVGIGAKGNEGVANNVSQTGGAIGYVEYA
;
A
#
# COMPACT_ATOMS: atom_id res chain seq x y z
N GLY A 1 4.18 3.72 -19.35
CA GLY A 1 3.67 4.90 -18.62
C GLY A 1 3.83 4.64 -17.15
N GLU A 2 3.97 5.68 -16.35
CA GLU A 2 4.13 5.58 -14.90
C GLU A 2 2.78 5.43 -14.21
N LEU A 3 2.71 4.54 -13.22
CA LEU A 3 1.50 4.28 -12.47
C LEU A 3 1.17 5.45 -11.54
N VAL A 4 -0.10 5.86 -11.51
CA VAL A 4 -0.65 6.88 -10.61
C VAL A 4 -1.67 6.25 -9.68
N LEU A 5 -1.56 6.54 -8.38
CA LEU A 5 -2.54 6.19 -7.36
C LEU A 5 -2.92 7.46 -6.60
N ASP A 6 -4.19 7.57 -6.21
CA ASP A 6 -4.65 8.58 -5.26
C ASP A 6 -4.75 7.98 -3.84
N GLY A 7 -4.95 8.85 -2.84
CA GLY A 7 -5.02 8.45 -1.43
C GLY A 7 -6.10 7.40 -1.13
N PRO A 8 -7.36 7.60 -1.56
CA PRO A 8 -8.41 6.61 -1.36
C PRO A 8 -8.11 5.25 -2.00
N THR A 9 -7.61 5.22 -3.24
CA THR A 9 -7.24 3.97 -3.92
C THR A 9 -6.10 3.27 -3.18
N LEU A 10 -5.10 4.02 -2.72
CA LEU A 10 -4.00 3.47 -1.93
C LEU A 10 -4.50 2.89 -0.60
N ALA A 11 -5.39 3.59 0.11
CA ALA A 11 -5.99 3.07 1.34
C ALA A 11 -6.78 1.79 1.10
N ASP A 12 -7.57 1.72 0.02
CA ASP A 12 -8.35 0.54 -0.32
C ASP A 12 -7.49 -0.67 -0.74
N ILE A 13 -6.31 -0.44 -1.31
CA ILE A 13 -5.30 -1.49 -1.52
C ILE A 13 -4.82 -2.06 -0.18
N PHE A 14 -4.39 -1.19 0.75
CA PHE A 14 -3.87 -1.64 2.05
C PHE A 14 -4.97 -2.15 3.02
N LEU A 15 -6.25 -1.84 2.75
CA LEU A 15 -7.40 -2.47 3.40
C LEU A 15 -7.76 -3.84 2.78
N GLY A 16 -7.14 -4.23 1.65
CA GLY A 16 -7.44 -5.48 0.95
C GLY A 16 -8.73 -5.45 0.13
N LYS A 17 -9.32 -4.28 -0.15
CA LYS A 17 -10.50 -4.15 -1.00
C LYS A 17 -10.16 -4.19 -2.48
N ILE A 18 -9.05 -3.53 -2.84
CA ILE A 18 -8.49 -3.59 -4.19
C ILE A 18 -7.38 -4.62 -4.18
N THR A 19 -7.60 -5.74 -4.88
CA THR A 19 -6.73 -6.92 -4.82
C THR A 19 -6.02 -7.23 -6.14
N ASN A 20 -6.29 -6.46 -7.21
CA ASN A 20 -5.71 -6.68 -8.54
C ASN A 20 -5.33 -5.35 -9.21
N TRP A 21 -4.20 -5.33 -9.92
CA TRP A 21 -3.68 -4.15 -10.59
C TRP A 21 -4.57 -3.64 -11.72
N ASN A 22 -5.43 -4.48 -12.30
CA ASN A 22 -6.39 -4.08 -13.32
C ASN A 22 -7.74 -3.59 -12.75
N ASP A 23 -7.83 -3.31 -11.45
CA ASP A 23 -9.05 -2.82 -10.83
C ASP A 23 -9.57 -1.52 -11.50
N ALA A 24 -10.89 -1.33 -11.49
CA ALA A 24 -11.54 -0.18 -12.12
C ALA A 24 -11.08 1.16 -11.53
N ALA A 25 -10.83 1.24 -10.22
CA ALA A 25 -10.33 2.45 -9.57
C ALA A 25 -8.92 2.81 -10.07
N ILE A 26 -8.04 1.81 -10.19
CA ILE A 26 -6.68 2.00 -10.72
C ILE A 26 -6.73 2.36 -12.21
N LYS A 27 -7.55 1.67 -13.01
CA LYS A 27 -7.75 1.96 -14.45
C LYS A 27 -8.21 3.40 -14.69
N LYS A 28 -9.14 3.90 -13.85
CA LYS A 28 -9.66 5.27 -13.96
C LYS A 28 -8.57 6.32 -13.81
N LEU A 29 -7.59 6.09 -12.92
CA LEU A 29 -6.44 6.97 -12.71
C LEU A 29 -5.38 6.84 -13.82
N ASN A 30 -5.38 5.71 -14.54
CA ASN A 30 -4.33 5.34 -15.48
C ASN A 30 -4.86 5.03 -16.90
N PRO A 31 -5.63 5.94 -17.54
CA PRO A 31 -6.32 5.63 -18.81
C PRO A 31 -5.39 5.34 -20.00
N LYS A 32 -4.11 5.71 -19.90
CA LYS A 32 -3.11 5.53 -20.96
C LYS A 32 -2.21 4.30 -20.76
N ILE A 33 -2.43 3.52 -19.70
CA ILE A 33 -1.55 2.41 -19.32
C ILE A 33 -2.32 1.11 -19.41
N LYS A 34 -1.71 0.10 -20.02
CA LYS A 34 -2.22 -1.28 -19.99
C LYS A 34 -1.84 -1.89 -18.65
N LEU A 35 -2.80 -1.98 -17.75
CA LEU A 35 -2.62 -2.59 -16.43
C LEU A 35 -2.71 -4.12 -16.55
N PRO A 36 -1.78 -4.87 -15.92
CA PRO A 36 -1.79 -6.32 -15.95
C PRO A 36 -2.93 -6.88 -15.11
N ASP A 37 -3.48 -8.03 -15.53
CA ASP A 37 -4.33 -8.85 -14.66
C ASP A 37 -3.45 -9.61 -13.68
N GLN A 38 -3.10 -8.93 -12.58
CA GLN A 38 -2.11 -9.39 -11.61
C GLN A 38 -2.56 -9.04 -10.21
N ALA A 39 -2.56 -10.04 -9.32
CA ALA A 39 -2.87 -9.83 -7.91
C ALA A 39 -1.88 -8.85 -7.25
N ILE A 40 -2.39 -8.03 -6.34
CA ILE A 40 -1.59 -7.10 -5.55
C ILE A 40 -1.08 -7.81 -4.30
N ALA A 41 0.23 -7.77 -4.08
CA ALA A 41 0.87 -8.27 -2.87
C ALA A 41 1.28 -7.09 -1.97
N VAL A 42 0.52 -6.83 -0.91
CA VAL A 42 0.84 -5.76 0.04
C VAL A 42 2.05 -6.17 0.89
N VAL A 43 3.03 -5.28 1.02
CA VAL A 43 4.19 -5.42 1.90
C VAL A 43 4.21 -4.22 2.84
N HIS A 44 4.26 -4.48 4.14
CA HIS A 44 4.28 -3.45 5.17
C HIS A 44 5.40 -3.71 6.17
N ARG A 45 5.65 -2.73 7.06
CA ARG A 45 6.61 -2.92 8.15
C ARG A 45 6.06 -3.87 9.20
N SER A 46 6.88 -4.82 9.67
CA SER A 46 6.56 -5.67 10.81
C SER A 46 6.97 -5.08 12.15
N ASP A 47 7.89 -4.12 12.14
CA ASP A 47 8.43 -3.43 13.31
C ASP A 47 7.88 -1.99 13.44
N GLY A 48 7.84 -1.48 14.67
CA GLY A 48 7.43 -0.11 14.95
C GLY A 48 8.30 0.91 14.21
N SER A 49 7.68 1.81 13.44
CA SER A 49 8.39 2.67 12.50
C SER A 49 7.80 4.07 12.39
N GLY A 50 8.66 5.09 12.33
CA GLY A 50 8.24 6.45 11.97
C GLY A 50 7.69 6.55 10.55
N THR A 51 8.23 5.75 9.61
CA THR A 51 7.69 5.66 8.25
C THR A 51 6.27 5.09 8.25
N THR A 52 6.01 4.08 9.08
CA THR A 52 4.66 3.53 9.28
C THR A 52 3.72 4.57 9.87
N PHE A 53 4.18 5.34 10.87
CA PHE A 53 3.36 6.41 11.42
C PHE A 53 2.97 7.44 10.36
N ASN A 54 3.91 7.93 9.57
CA ASN A 54 3.61 8.91 8.51
C ASN A 54 2.68 8.32 7.44
N PHE A 55 2.91 7.07 7.06
CA PHE A 55 2.10 6.38 6.07
C PHE A 55 0.65 6.16 6.57
N THR A 56 0.49 5.61 7.77
CA THR A 56 -0.84 5.39 8.38
C THR A 56 -1.54 6.71 8.69
N TYR A 57 -0.80 7.76 9.07
CA TYR A 57 -1.33 9.11 9.25
C TYR A 57 -1.94 9.65 7.95
N TYR A 58 -1.20 9.56 6.84
CA TYR A 58 -1.70 9.94 5.53
C TYR A 58 -2.95 9.15 5.14
N LEU A 59 -2.93 7.81 5.28
CA LEU A 59 -4.09 6.97 4.96
C LEU A 59 -5.31 7.31 5.83
N GLY A 60 -5.11 7.63 7.11
CA GLY A 60 -6.17 8.07 8.00
C GLY A 60 -6.76 9.44 7.66
N ASP A 61 -6.00 10.33 7.02
CA ASP A 61 -6.48 11.63 6.56
C ASP A 61 -7.33 11.51 5.29
N VAL A 62 -6.90 10.65 4.36
CA VAL A 62 -7.55 10.49 3.04
C VAL A 62 -8.63 9.41 2.99
N SER A 63 -8.75 8.57 4.02
CA SER A 63 -9.75 7.49 4.10
C SER A 63 -10.36 7.36 5.48
N ALA A 64 -11.65 7.70 5.59
CA ALA A 64 -12.42 7.50 6.81
C ALA A 64 -12.53 6.01 7.21
N ASP A 65 -12.54 5.10 6.23
CA ASP A 65 -12.61 3.66 6.49
C ASP A 65 -11.28 3.16 7.07
N TRP A 66 -10.14 3.63 6.54
CA TRP A 66 -8.83 3.39 7.14
C TRP A 66 -8.78 3.89 8.58
N LYS A 67 -9.18 5.15 8.78
CA LYS A 67 -9.14 5.81 10.08
C LYS A 67 -9.96 5.07 11.15
N SER A 68 -11.11 4.52 10.78
CA SER A 68 -11.99 3.80 11.71
C SER A 68 -11.57 2.35 11.96
N LYS A 69 -11.00 1.66 10.97
CA LYS A 69 -10.65 0.23 11.08
C LYS A 69 -9.22 -0.04 11.53
N VAL A 70 -8.26 0.76 11.07
CA VAL A 70 -6.83 0.54 11.29
C VAL A 70 -6.22 1.63 12.18
N GLY A 71 -6.58 2.89 11.92
CA GLY A 71 -6.07 4.02 12.68
C GLY A 71 -4.65 4.45 12.30
N VAL A 72 -4.00 5.17 13.22
CA VAL A 72 -2.69 5.82 13.01
C VAL A 72 -1.77 5.50 14.18
N ASP A 73 -0.69 4.78 13.90
CA ASP A 73 0.35 4.47 14.88
C ASP A 73 1.65 4.06 14.17
N LYS A 74 2.75 3.95 14.91
CA LYS A 74 4.02 3.37 14.47
C LYS A 74 3.92 1.86 14.21
N ALA A 75 2.95 1.19 14.82
CA ALA A 75 2.62 -0.21 14.60
C ALA A 75 1.09 -0.39 14.65
N VAL A 76 0.50 -0.97 13.60
CA VAL A 76 -0.95 -1.18 13.46
C VAL A 76 -1.24 -2.64 13.12
N GLU A 77 -2.48 -3.08 13.35
CA GLU A 77 -2.95 -4.39 12.88
C GLU A 77 -3.32 -4.30 11.39
N TRP A 78 -2.41 -4.75 10.53
CA TRP A 78 -2.60 -4.68 9.09
C TRP A 78 -3.66 -5.68 8.61
N PRO A 79 -4.66 -5.24 7.84
CA PRO A 79 -5.72 -6.13 7.35
C PRO A 79 -5.22 -7.22 6.39
N VAL A 80 -4.20 -6.88 5.60
CA VAL A 80 -3.60 -7.76 4.58
C VAL A 80 -2.11 -7.48 4.45
N GLY A 81 -1.42 -8.42 3.81
CA GLY A 81 -0.04 -8.26 3.37
C GLY A 81 0.97 -9.02 4.22
N ILE A 82 2.23 -8.85 3.87
CA ILE A 82 3.38 -9.50 4.50
C ILE A 82 4.17 -8.44 5.27
N GLY A 83 4.40 -8.70 6.55
CA GLY A 83 5.24 -7.86 7.39
C GLY A 83 6.72 -8.14 7.15
N ALA A 84 7.47 -7.12 6.75
CA ALA A 84 8.92 -7.16 6.59
C ALA A 84 9.63 -6.19 7.54
N LYS A 85 10.80 -6.59 8.04
CA LYS A 85 11.55 -5.80 9.03
C LYS A 85 12.37 -4.71 8.34
N GLY A 86 12.22 -3.47 8.80
CA GLY A 86 12.99 -2.33 8.27
C GLY A 86 12.62 -1.90 6.85
N ASN A 87 13.15 -0.76 6.40
CA ASN A 87 12.96 -0.29 5.00
C ASN A 87 13.57 -1.27 3.99
N GLU A 88 14.75 -1.80 4.29
CA GLU A 88 15.43 -2.78 3.43
C GLU A 88 14.60 -4.06 3.26
N GLY A 89 13.99 -4.56 4.34
CA GLY A 89 13.13 -5.74 4.26
C GLY A 89 11.92 -5.51 3.37
N VAL A 90 11.26 -4.34 3.49
CA VAL A 90 10.14 -3.97 2.62
C VAL A 90 10.60 -3.85 1.16
N ALA A 91 11.68 -3.12 0.90
CA ALA A 91 12.23 -2.95 -0.46
C ALA A 91 12.60 -4.28 -1.12
N ASN A 92 13.27 -5.17 -0.39
CA ASN A 92 13.65 -6.49 -0.88
C ASN A 92 12.43 -7.35 -1.21
N ASN A 93 11.41 -7.37 -0.35
CA ASN A 93 10.18 -8.12 -0.60
C ASN A 93 9.42 -7.58 -1.82
N VAL A 94 9.34 -6.26 -1.98
CA VAL A 94 8.72 -5.62 -3.15
C VAL A 94 9.46 -6.00 -4.44
N SER A 95 10.80 -5.96 -4.42
CA SER A 95 11.62 -6.30 -5.59
C SER A 95 11.51 -7.77 -6.00
N GLN A 96 11.36 -8.68 -5.03
CA GLN A 96 11.33 -10.13 -5.27
C GLN A 96 9.91 -10.67 -5.52
N THR A 97 8.87 -9.90 -5.24
CA THR A 97 7.48 -10.34 -5.32
C THR A 97 6.76 -9.64 -6.47
N GLY A 98 6.41 -10.41 -7.50
CA GLY A 98 5.67 -9.89 -8.64
C GLY A 98 4.32 -9.28 -8.19
N GLY A 99 4.08 -8.02 -8.57
CA GLY A 99 2.82 -7.33 -8.26
C GLY A 99 2.78 -6.74 -6.86
N ALA A 100 3.90 -6.71 -6.15
CA ALA A 100 3.97 -6.15 -4.82
C ALA A 100 3.90 -4.62 -4.78
N ILE A 101 3.38 -4.12 -3.68
CA ILE A 101 3.38 -2.71 -3.32
C ILE A 101 3.83 -2.59 -1.86
N GLY A 102 4.70 -1.62 -1.58
CA GLY A 102 5.15 -1.28 -0.24
C GLY A 102 5.53 0.19 -0.15
N TYR A 103 5.81 0.65 1.05
CA TYR A 103 6.22 2.02 1.33
C TYR A 103 7.61 2.00 1.98
N VAL A 104 8.51 2.84 1.46
CA VAL A 104 9.88 3.03 1.98
C VAL A 104 10.18 4.51 2.05
N GLU A 105 11.10 4.86 2.94
CA GLU A 105 11.64 6.22 2.96
C GLU A 105 12.55 6.46 1.75
N TYR A 106 12.57 7.70 1.24
CA TYR A 106 13.33 8.07 0.05
C TYR A 106 14.70 8.60 0.46
N ALA A 107 15.76 7.89 0.06
CA ALA A 107 17.15 8.26 0.32
C ALA A 107 17.77 9.08 -0.83
#